data_AF-A0A838Q8H7-F1
#
_entry.id   AF-A0A838Q8H7-F1
#
_cell.length_a   1.000
_cell.length_b   1.000
_cell.length_c   1.000
_cell.angle_alpha   90.00
_cell.angle_beta   90.00
_cell.angle_gamma   90.00
#
_symmetry.space_group_name_H-M   'P 1'
#
loop_
_entity.id
_entity.type
_entity.pdbx_description
1 polymer ?
#
loop_
_entity_poly.entity_id
_entity_poly.type
_entity_poly.pdbx_seq_one_letter_code
_entity_poly.pdbx_strand_id
1 'polypeptide(L)'
;EMERGLDNSPRRVISTAHIPDIADGIQTGDVLAFAPSIPGLDVSHAAFAYRGSDRVLRVLHAPLSGGAVEITKSTLPEYVSAIRRGTGILVARPLSRKR
;
A
#
# COMPACT_ATOMS: atom_id res chain seq x y z
N GLU A 1 13.44 -22.77 3.26
CA GLU A 1 12.49 -23.41 2.32
C GLU A 1 11.31 -22.52 1.94
N MET A 2 10.73 -21.79 2.90
CA MET A 2 9.61 -20.86 2.66
C MET A 2 9.93 -19.75 1.63
N GLU A 3 11.04 -19.02 1.78
CA GLU A 3 11.45 -17.93 0.87
C GLU A 3 11.59 -18.42 -0.58
N ARG A 4 12.37 -19.48 -0.79
CA ARG A 4 12.56 -20.13 -2.11
C ARG A 4 11.25 -20.56 -2.77
N GLY A 5 10.23 -20.94 -1.97
CA GLY A 5 8.91 -21.28 -2.47
C GLY A 5 8.12 -20.04 -2.96
N LEU A 6 8.34 -18.89 -2.33
CA LEU A 6 7.69 -17.64 -2.67
C LEU A 6 8.36 -16.90 -3.83
N ASP A 7 9.67 -17.04 -4.02
CA ASP A 7 10.44 -16.36 -5.09
C ASP A 7 9.90 -16.64 -6.50
N ASN A 8 9.28 -17.79 -6.72
CA ASN A 8 8.75 -18.18 -8.03
C ASN A 8 7.30 -17.71 -8.27
N SER A 9 6.69 -17.01 -7.30
CA SER A 9 5.31 -16.56 -7.40
C SER A 9 5.24 -15.09 -7.87
N PRO A 10 4.70 -14.80 -9.07
CA PRO A 10 4.61 -13.43 -9.55
C PRO A 10 3.68 -12.61 -8.66
N ARG A 11 4.12 -11.40 -8.27
CA ARG A 11 3.31 -10.43 -7.53
C ARG A 11 2.80 -9.33 -8.46
N ARG A 12 1.53 -8.99 -8.34
CA ARG A 12 0.94 -7.85 -9.07
C ARG A 12 1.21 -6.57 -8.29
N VAL A 13 2.27 -5.87 -8.67
CA VAL A 13 2.63 -4.55 -8.13
C VAL A 13 2.11 -3.48 -9.07
N ILE A 14 1.36 -2.52 -8.53
CA ILE A 14 1.02 -1.28 -9.21
C ILE A 14 2.20 -0.35 -9.01
N SER A 15 2.93 -0.04 -10.09
CA SER A 15 4.10 0.84 -10.01
C SER A 15 3.70 2.23 -9.52
N THR A 16 4.61 2.90 -8.82
CA THR A 16 4.38 4.25 -8.28
C THR A 16 3.77 5.22 -9.31
N ALA A 17 4.22 5.15 -10.56
CA ALA A 17 3.74 6.00 -11.66
C ALA A 17 2.28 5.74 -12.08
N HIS A 18 1.78 4.52 -11.91
CA HIS A 18 0.41 4.13 -12.32
C HIS A 18 -0.62 4.21 -11.17
N ILE A 19 -0.19 4.51 -9.94
CA ILE A 19 -1.11 4.64 -8.80
C ILE A 19 -2.18 5.73 -9.05
N PRO A 20 -1.86 6.92 -9.61
CA PRO A 20 -2.88 7.92 -9.93
C PRO A 20 -4.00 7.36 -10.82
N ASP A 21 -3.66 6.56 -11.83
CA ASP A 21 -4.59 6.06 -12.85
C ASP A 21 -5.63 5.07 -12.28
N ILE A 22 -5.30 4.40 -11.18
CA ILE A 22 -6.16 3.39 -10.55
C ILE A 22 -6.73 3.83 -9.21
N ALA A 23 -6.38 5.04 -8.74
CA ALA A 23 -6.71 5.51 -7.39
C ALA A 23 -8.22 5.46 -7.11
N ASP A 24 -9.05 5.73 -8.11
CA ASP A 24 -10.52 5.70 -7.99
C ASP A 24 -11.09 4.29 -7.78
N GLY A 25 -10.35 3.25 -8.17
CA GLY A 25 -10.70 1.86 -7.89
C GLY A 25 -10.35 1.38 -6.48
N ILE A 26 -9.50 2.12 -5.76
CA ILE A 26 -9.09 1.80 -4.39
C ILE A 26 -10.13 2.34 -3.41
N GLN A 27 -10.60 1.47 -2.53
CA GLN A 27 -11.66 1.73 -1.57
C GLN A 27 -11.11 1.87 -0.15
N THR A 28 -11.81 2.64 0.69
CA THR A 28 -11.53 2.69 2.12
C THR A 28 -11.56 1.27 2.70
N GLY A 29 -10.51 0.91 3.44
CA GLY A 29 -10.35 -0.42 4.03
C GLY A 29 -9.59 -1.42 3.17
N ASP A 30 -9.25 -1.09 1.91
CA ASP A 30 -8.29 -1.90 1.15
C ASP A 30 -6.94 -1.92 1.88
N VAL A 31 -6.33 -3.09 1.94
CA VAL A 31 -4.98 -3.28 2.49
C VAL A 31 -3.97 -2.85 1.45
N LEU A 32 -3.05 -1.98 1.86
CA LEU A 32 -1.94 -1.48 1.07
C LEU A 32 -0.65 -2.13 1.57
N ALA A 33 0.10 -2.75 0.66
CA ALA A 33 1.44 -3.26 0.93
C ALA A 33 2.45 -2.50 0.07
N PHE A 34 3.43 -1.84 0.70
CA PHE A 34 4.40 -0.99 -0.01
C PHE A 34 5.59 -1.84 -0.48
N ALA A 35 5.77 -1.91 -1.79
CA ALA A 35 6.85 -2.66 -2.42
C ALA A 35 8.13 -1.82 -2.46
N PRO A 36 9.25 -2.29 -1.87
CA PRO A 36 10.51 -1.59 -1.93
C PRO A 36 11.37 -2.07 -3.11
N SER A 37 12.45 -1.33 -3.41
CA SER A 37 13.51 -1.74 -4.34
C SER A 37 14.65 -2.50 -3.62
N ILE A 38 14.37 -3.09 -2.45
CA ILE A 38 15.39 -3.72 -1.59
C ILE A 38 15.50 -5.20 -2.00
N PRO A 39 16.69 -5.70 -2.40
CA PRO A 39 16.87 -7.10 -2.75
C PRO A 39 16.45 -8.03 -1.61
N GLY A 40 15.66 -9.07 -1.94
CA GLY A 40 15.17 -10.05 -0.97
C GLY A 40 14.00 -9.59 -0.10
N LEU A 41 13.38 -8.44 -0.38
CA LEU A 41 12.24 -7.92 0.40
C LEU A 41 11.07 -7.54 -0.51
N ASP A 42 9.94 -8.23 -0.35
CA ASP A 42 8.72 -7.99 -1.13
C ASP A 42 7.93 -6.75 -0.67
N VAL A 43 7.82 -6.56 0.65
CA VAL A 43 6.98 -5.54 1.28
C VAL A 43 7.72 -4.97 2.48
N SER A 44 7.85 -3.64 2.54
CA SER A 44 8.53 -2.97 3.66
C SER A 44 7.58 -2.38 4.70
N HIS A 45 6.32 -2.15 4.34
CA HIS A 45 5.32 -1.56 5.22
C HIS A 45 3.90 -1.97 4.80
N ALA A 46 2.95 -1.91 5.72
CA ALA A 46 1.54 -2.15 5.47
C ALA A 46 0.66 -1.04 6.05
N ALA A 47 -0.47 -0.78 5.39
CA ALA A 47 -1.43 0.25 5.77
C ALA A 47 -2.83 -0.06 5.26
N PHE A 48 -3.77 0.83 5.55
CA PHE A 48 -5.09 0.84 4.93
C PHE A 48 -5.26 2.06 4.04
N ALA A 49 -5.94 1.87 2.91
CA ALA A 49 -6.51 2.95 2.13
C ALA A 49 -7.64 3.61 2.94
N TYR A 50 -7.68 4.94 2.92
CA TYR A 50 -8.70 5.70 3.62
C TYR A 50 -9.15 6.92 2.80
N ARG A 51 -10.45 7.02 2.54
CA ARG A 51 -11.13 8.24 2.07
C ARG A 51 -12.06 8.73 3.18
N GLY A 52 -11.81 9.96 3.64
CA GLY A 52 -12.68 10.67 4.57
C GLY A 52 -13.86 11.35 3.86
N SER A 53 -14.50 12.30 4.54
CA SER A 53 -15.62 13.08 3.99
C SER A 53 -15.23 13.92 2.76
N ASP A 54 -13.97 14.34 2.66
CA ASP A 54 -13.43 15.06 1.50
C ASP A 54 -13.17 14.17 0.28
N ARG A 55 -13.40 12.85 0.41
CA ARG A 55 -13.22 11.82 -0.62
C ARG A 55 -11.79 11.68 -1.14
N VAL A 56 -10.80 12.33 -0.54
CA VAL A 56 -9.40 12.24 -0.97
C VAL A 56 -8.78 10.95 -0.42
N LEU A 57 -8.15 10.16 -1.29
CA LEU A 57 -7.51 8.90 -0.93
C LEU A 57 -6.18 9.15 -0.23
N ARG A 58 -6.09 8.68 1.01
CA ARG A 58 -4.93 8.81 1.89
C ARG A 58 -4.59 7.47 2.52
N VAL A 59 -3.53 7.46 3.31
CA VAL A 59 -3.00 6.27 3.97
C VAL A 59 -3.28 6.35 5.47
N LEU A 60 -3.97 5.35 6.01
CA LEU A 60 -4.11 5.11 7.46
C LEU A 60 -3.06 4.08 7.88
N HIS A 61 -2.09 4.46 8.70
CA HIS A 61 -0.99 3.57 9.09
C HIS A 61 -0.39 3.87 10.46
N ALA A 62 0.38 2.90 10.98
CA ALA A 62 1.30 3.12 12.09
C ALA A 62 2.64 3.64 11.53
N PRO A 63 3.09 4.86 11.89
CA PRO A 63 4.33 5.43 11.37
C PRO A 63 5.58 4.77 11.99
N LEU A 64 6.63 4.59 11.19
CA LEU A 64 7.89 3.97 11.62
C LEU A 64 8.70 4.85 12.60
N SER A 65 8.44 6.16 12.64
CA SER A 65 9.08 7.10 13.57
C SER A 65 8.72 6.86 15.04
N GLY A 66 7.82 5.91 15.32
CA GLY A 66 7.14 5.79 16.61
C GLY A 66 6.01 6.81 16.69
N GLY A 67 4.87 6.40 17.25
CA GLY A 67 3.70 7.27 17.34
C GLY A 67 2.38 6.50 17.36
N ALA A 68 1.29 7.25 17.43
CA ALA A 68 -0.05 6.72 17.25
C ALA A 68 -0.34 6.44 15.78
N VAL A 69 -1.33 5.59 15.52
CA VAL A 69 -1.87 5.41 14.16
C VAL A 69 -2.38 6.75 13.65
N GLU A 70 -2.02 7.09 12.41
CA GLU A 70 -2.35 8.37 11.79
C GLU A 70 -2.85 8.21 10.35
N ILE A 71 -3.49 9.27 9.86
CA ILE A 71 -3.85 9.43 8.46
C ILE A 71 -2.89 10.45 7.87
N THR A 72 -2.25 10.11 6.74
CA THR A 72 -1.31 11.00 6.05
C THR A 72 -1.98 12.32 5.69
N LYS A 73 -1.24 13.43 5.60
CA LYS A 73 -1.80 14.68 5.03
C LYS A 73 -1.86 14.61 3.51
N SER A 74 -0.82 14.04 2.91
CA SER A 74 -0.70 13.80 1.48
C SER A 74 -1.63 12.69 1.00
N THR A 75 -1.95 12.74 -0.29
CA THR A 75 -2.68 11.67 -0.99
C THR A 75 -1.85 10.38 -1.07
N LEU A 76 -2.50 9.25 -1.34
CA LEU A 76 -1.81 7.97 -1.54
C LEU A 76 -0.71 8.05 -2.63
N PRO A 77 -0.97 8.59 -3.85
CA PRO A 77 0.08 8.70 -4.87
C PRO A 77 1.27 9.55 -4.44
N GLU A 78 1.02 10.70 -3.80
CA GLU A 78 2.07 11.58 -3.29
C GLU A 78 2.89 10.90 -2.18
N TYR A 79 2.20 10.22 -1.25
CA TYR A 79 2.85 9.49 -0.17
C TYR A 79 3.77 8.39 -0.72
N VAL A 80 3.29 7.57 -1.66
CA VAL A 80 4.12 6.49 -2.25
C VAL A 80 5.29 7.07 -3.04
N SER A 81 5.07 8.16 -3.78
CA SER A 81 6.13 8.83 -4.57
C SER A 81 7.24 9.43 -3.70
N ALA A 82 6.93 9.80 -2.46
CA ALA A 82 7.91 10.31 -1.50
C ALA A 82 8.80 9.22 -0.89
N ILE A 83 8.46 7.93 -1.05
CA ILE A 83 9.26 6.82 -0.51
C ILE A 83 10.50 6.63 -1.40
N ARG A 84 11.68 7.02 -0.89
CA ARG A 84 12.97 7.00 -1.63
C ARG A 84 13.32 5.66 -2.30
N ARG A 85 12.80 4.54 -1.81
CA ARG A 85 13.00 3.18 -2.36
C ARG A 85 11.68 2.48 -2.70
N GLY A 86 10.57 3.21 -2.80
CA GLY A 86 9.26 2.64 -3.12
C GLY A 86 9.13 2.41 -4.62
N THR A 87 8.85 1.17 -5.02
CA THR A 87 8.62 0.79 -6.43
C THR A 87 7.13 0.77 -6.77
N GLY A 88 6.27 0.66 -5.76
CA GLY A 88 4.83 0.67 -5.94
C GLY A 88 4.08 0.12 -4.73
N ILE A 89 2.85 -0.31 -4.99
CA ILE A 89 1.97 -0.92 -4.00
C ILE A 89 1.33 -2.19 -4.52
N LEU A 90 1.04 -3.12 -3.61
CA LEU A 90 0.02 -4.14 -3.81
C LEU A 90 -1.24 -3.71 -3.06
N VAL A 91 -2.40 -4.03 -3.63
CA VAL A 91 -3.70 -3.70 -3.06
C VAL A 91 -4.50 -4.98 -2.90
N ALA A 92 -5.03 -5.22 -1.70
CA ALA A 92 -5.90 -6.35 -1.42
C ALA A 92 -7.18 -5.87 -0.75
N ARG A 93 -8.33 -6.33 -1.25
CA ARG A 93 -9.63 -6.02 -0.66
C ARG A 93 -10.07 -7.17 0.25
N PRO A 94 -10.32 -6.93 1.55
CA PRO A 94 -10.91 -7.94 2.41
C PRO A 94 -12.26 -8.39 1.84
N LEU A 95 -12.42 -9.70 1.66
CA LEU A 95 -13.72 -10.27 1.30
C LEU A 95 -14.54 -10.39 2.58
N SER A 96 -15.72 -9.77 2.61
CA SER A 96 -16.69 -10.05 3.67
C SER A 96 -17.02 -11.54 3.61
N ARG A 97 -16.87 -12.24 4.74
CA ARG A 97 -17.41 -13.59 4.86
C ARG A 97 -18.93 -13.43 4.79
N LYS A 98 -19.58 -13.95 3.74
CA LYS A 98 -21.03 -14.13 3.76
C LYS A 98 -21.35 -14.90 5.05
N ARG A 99 -22.09 -14.28 5.95
CA ARG A 99 -22.62 -14.96 7.14
C ARG A 99 -23.66 -15.98 6.69
#